data_AF-A0A1M4X7I9-F1
#
_entry.id   AF-A0A1M4X7I9-F1
#
_cell.length_a   1.000
_cell.length_b   1.000
_cell.length_c   1.000
_cell.angle_alpha   90.00
_cell.angle_beta   90.00
_cell.angle_gamma   90.00
#
_symmetry.space_group_name_H-M   'P 1'
#
loop_
_entity.id
_entity.type
_entity.pdbx_description
1 polymer ?
#
loop_
_entity_poly.entity_id
_entity_poly.type
_entity_poly.pdbx_seq_one_letter_code
_entity_poly.pdbx_strand_id
1 'polypeptide(L)'
;MKDIFEAIETRVKSPVFGYFVLSMLAVNWKPFFFLFFDDSSVTSRFSYFDLHSSYTTLLVYPALLAALYSIIYPWIQYTFIWISSKPAHLKNLQTLTAEHKRLIEQQKLENVRNEQKKEAELEVIERAKRDQKVAEEITDEETREKVQSEIDEIRQNPHPSSSDALSTEQIEILKIIAENNGSIFKDSLIQSFSWGTITIEYYIEDLISRKYVVSDQRSAGGTRFSLTTKGKKYAIDCGFA
;
A
#
# COMPACT_ATOMS: atom_id res chain seq x y z
N MET A 1 -8.02 24.40 -43.36
CA MET A 1 -8.65 24.88 -42.10
C MET A 1 -7.84 24.53 -40.87
N LYS A 2 -7.25 23.32 -40.76
CA LYS A 2 -6.42 22.90 -39.62
C LYS A 2 -5.23 23.84 -39.34
N ASP A 3 -4.53 24.29 -40.37
CA ASP A 3 -3.37 25.19 -40.24
C ASP A 3 -3.73 26.59 -39.70
N ILE A 4 -4.96 27.06 -39.96
CA ILE A 4 -5.45 28.35 -39.44
C ILE A 4 -5.73 28.21 -37.94
N PHE A 5 -6.37 27.11 -37.53
CA PHE A 5 -6.61 26.82 -36.12
C PHE A 5 -5.30 26.63 -35.34
N GLU A 6 -4.30 25.98 -35.93
CA GLU A 6 -2.99 25.76 -35.32
C GLU A 6 -2.17 27.06 -35.21
N ALA A 7 -2.25 27.94 -36.22
CA ALA A 7 -1.68 29.28 -36.16
C ALA A 7 -2.36 30.18 -35.11
N ILE A 8 -3.67 30.04 -34.93
CA ILE A 8 -4.41 30.73 -33.87
C ILE A 8 -4.03 30.15 -32.50
N GLU A 9 -3.96 28.83 -32.36
CA GLU A 9 -3.61 28.16 -31.11
C GLU A 9 -2.22 28.55 -30.61
N THR A 10 -1.22 28.58 -31.50
CA THR A 10 0.15 29.01 -31.18
C THR A 10 0.24 30.48 -30.78
N ARG A 11 -0.58 31.36 -31.39
CA ARG A 11 -0.62 32.79 -31.05
C ARG A 11 -1.45 33.09 -29.79
N VAL A 12 -2.53 32.36 -29.55
CA VAL A 12 -3.32 32.43 -28.31
C VAL A 12 -2.53 31.88 -27.12
N LYS A 13 -1.63 30.92 -27.35
CA LYS A 13 -0.63 30.47 -26.36
C LYS A 13 0.40 31.55 -26.01
N SER A 14 0.55 32.61 -26.82
CA SER A 14 1.32 33.79 -26.40
C SER A 14 0.50 34.53 -25.33
N PRO A 15 0.99 34.60 -24.08
CA PRO A 15 0.23 35.20 -22.99
C PRO A 15 -0.21 36.63 -23.31
N VAL A 16 0.66 37.40 -23.97
CA VAL A 16 0.40 38.80 -24.31
C VAL A 16 -0.75 38.95 -25.31
N PHE A 17 -0.80 38.13 -26.35
CA PHE A 17 -1.87 38.20 -27.35
C PHE A 17 -3.20 37.70 -26.78
N GLY A 18 -3.17 36.60 -26.02
CA GLY A 18 -4.36 36.10 -25.33
C GLY A 18 -4.94 37.12 -24.36
N TYR A 19 -4.10 37.72 -23.49
CA TYR A 19 -4.54 38.75 -22.55
C TYR A 19 -5.05 40.01 -23.25
N PHE A 20 -4.47 40.38 -24.40
CA PHE A 20 -4.93 41.50 -25.20
C PHE A 20 -6.33 41.29 -25.79
N VAL A 21 -6.59 40.13 -26.38
CA VAL A 21 -7.92 39.83 -26.94
C VAL A 21 -8.97 39.77 -25.81
N LEU A 22 -8.63 39.15 -24.68
CA LEU A 22 -9.52 39.08 -23.52
C LEU A 22 -9.79 40.45 -22.91
N SER A 23 -8.77 41.31 -22.77
CA SER A 23 -8.95 42.67 -22.25
C SER A 23 -9.74 43.55 -23.22
N MET A 24 -9.57 43.38 -24.53
CA MET A 24 -10.35 44.09 -25.55
C MET A 24 -11.83 43.77 -25.46
N LEU A 25 -12.17 42.47 -25.35
CA LEU A 25 -13.53 42.02 -25.14
C LEU A 25 -14.09 42.47 -23.78
N ALA A 26 -13.29 42.42 -22.72
CA ALA A 26 -13.71 42.82 -21.38
C ALA A 26 -13.99 44.32 -21.25
N VAL A 27 -13.18 45.19 -21.88
CA VAL A 27 -13.37 46.65 -21.85
C VAL A 27 -14.53 47.07 -22.75
N ASN A 28 -14.67 46.45 -23.93
CA ASN A 28 -15.70 46.81 -24.93
C ASN A 28 -16.89 45.83 -24.93
N TRP A 29 -17.16 45.17 -23.79
CA TRP A 29 -18.16 44.11 -23.73
C TRP A 29 -19.58 44.61 -24.10
N LYS A 30 -19.93 45.86 -23.74
CA LYS A 30 -21.24 46.45 -24.07
C LYS A 30 -21.39 46.74 -25.58
N PRO A 31 -20.45 47.46 -26.25
CA PRO A 31 -20.50 47.60 -27.70
C PRO A 31 -20.53 46.26 -28.45
N PHE A 32 -19.70 45.29 -28.05
CA PHE A 32 -19.72 43.96 -28.68
C PHE A 32 -21.03 43.23 -28.47
N PHE A 33 -21.58 43.27 -27.24
CA PHE A 33 -22.86 42.64 -26.95
C PHE A 33 -23.99 43.26 -27.76
N PHE A 34 -24.06 44.60 -27.83
CA PHE A 34 -25.04 45.31 -28.65
C PHE A 34 -24.88 44.99 -30.14
N LEU A 35 -23.64 44.89 -30.63
CA LEU A 35 -23.38 44.60 -32.05
C LEU A 35 -23.90 43.21 -32.46
N PHE A 36 -23.70 42.19 -31.61
CA PHE A 36 -24.04 40.79 -31.94
C PHE A 36 -25.46 40.38 -31.55
N PHE A 37 -26.02 40.94 -30.48
CA PHE A 37 -27.25 40.42 -29.86
C PHE A 37 -28.45 41.36 -29.92
N ASP A 38 -28.28 42.63 -30.28
CA ASP A 38 -29.41 43.56 -30.41
C ASP A 38 -30.21 43.26 -31.70
N ASP A 39 -31.53 43.46 -31.69
CA ASP A 39 -32.41 43.19 -32.84
C ASP A 39 -32.59 44.41 -33.76
N SER A 40 -31.99 45.56 -33.47
CA SER A 40 -32.13 46.78 -34.28
C SER A 40 -31.47 46.66 -35.67
N SER A 41 -31.69 47.66 -36.54
CA SER A 41 -31.10 47.64 -37.88
C SER A 41 -29.57 47.61 -37.81
N VAL A 42 -28.95 47.00 -38.83
CA VAL A 42 -27.48 46.90 -38.90
C VAL A 42 -26.81 48.28 -38.77
N THR A 43 -27.44 49.31 -39.33
CA THR A 43 -26.98 50.70 -39.24
C THR A 43 -26.98 51.24 -37.81
N SER A 44 -28.02 51.00 -37.01
CA SER A 44 -28.07 51.47 -35.62
C SER A 44 -27.05 50.75 -34.73
N ARG A 45 -26.76 49.47 -35.01
CA ARG A 45 -25.72 48.72 -34.29
C ARG A 45 -24.32 49.28 -34.54
N PHE A 46 -23.98 49.58 -35.79
CA PHE A 46 -22.69 50.22 -36.10
C PHE A 46 -22.60 51.64 -35.55
N SER A 47 -23.66 52.46 -35.68
CA SER A 47 -23.67 53.80 -35.08
C SER A 47 -23.48 53.77 -33.55
N TYR A 48 -24.10 52.80 -32.87
CA TYR A 48 -23.90 52.62 -31.44
C TYR A 48 -22.46 52.19 -31.10
N PHE A 49 -21.89 51.28 -31.90
CA PHE A 49 -20.52 50.82 -31.74
C PHE A 49 -19.52 51.96 -31.93
N ASP A 50 -19.65 52.75 -32.99
CA ASP A 50 -18.76 53.89 -33.27
C ASP A 50 -18.87 55.00 -32.22
N LEU A 51 -20.05 55.17 -31.61
CA LEU A 51 -20.25 56.15 -30.55
C LEU A 51 -19.59 55.73 -29.22
N HIS A 52 -19.58 54.43 -28.93
CA HIS A 52 -19.12 53.90 -27.63
C HIS A 52 -17.75 53.25 -27.70
N SER A 53 -17.17 53.15 -28.88
CA SER A 53 -15.85 52.56 -29.10
C SER A 53 -14.94 53.60 -29.78
N SER A 54 -13.73 53.73 -29.27
CA SER A 54 -12.72 54.63 -29.80
C SER A 54 -11.40 53.87 -29.89
N TYR A 55 -10.45 54.39 -30.68
CA TYR A 55 -9.12 53.80 -30.84
C TYR A 55 -8.44 53.52 -29.49
N THR A 56 -8.62 54.41 -28.52
CA THR A 56 -8.12 54.24 -27.15
C THR A 56 -8.75 53.05 -26.42
N THR A 57 -10.07 52.90 -26.51
CA THR A 57 -10.81 51.82 -25.84
C THR A 57 -10.60 50.47 -26.52
N LEU A 58 -10.38 50.44 -27.84
CA LEU A 58 -10.16 49.21 -28.60
C LEU A 58 -8.72 48.70 -28.55
N LEU A 59 -7.74 49.59 -28.52
CA LEU A 59 -6.32 49.21 -28.65
C LEU A 59 -5.49 49.61 -27.43
N VAL A 60 -5.58 50.86 -26.97
CA VAL A 60 -4.69 51.38 -25.92
C VAL A 60 -4.99 50.77 -24.55
N TYR A 61 -6.25 50.80 -24.08
CA TYR A 61 -6.59 50.19 -22.79
C TYR A 61 -6.39 48.67 -22.78
N PRO A 62 -6.79 47.92 -23.82
CA PRO A 62 -6.53 46.49 -23.87
C PRO A 62 -5.04 46.14 -23.87
N ALA A 63 -4.20 46.90 -24.59
CA ALA A 63 -2.75 46.71 -24.60
C ALA A 63 -2.11 46.99 -23.23
N LEU A 64 -2.52 48.07 -22.54
CA LEU A 64 -2.03 48.39 -21.21
C LEU A 64 -2.45 47.33 -20.18
N LEU A 65 -3.70 46.88 -20.21
CA LEU A 65 -4.19 45.83 -19.33
C LEU A 65 -3.49 44.49 -19.61
N ALA A 66 -3.26 44.14 -20.87
CA ALA A 66 -2.54 42.93 -21.23
C ALA A 66 -1.08 42.96 -20.76
N ALA A 67 -0.39 44.09 -20.92
CA ALA A 67 0.96 44.27 -20.41
C ALA A 67 1.00 44.18 -18.88
N LEU A 68 0.07 44.86 -18.19
CA LEU A 68 -0.04 44.81 -16.73
C LEU A 68 -0.30 43.38 -16.24
N TYR A 69 -1.24 42.67 -16.87
CA TYR A 69 -1.57 41.29 -16.50
C TYR A 69 -0.42 40.33 -16.80
N SER A 70 0.31 40.52 -17.91
CA SER A 70 1.50 39.73 -18.22
C SER A 70 2.61 39.89 -17.19
N ILE A 71 2.71 41.05 -16.54
CA ILE A 71 3.67 41.29 -15.45
C ILE A 71 3.15 40.70 -14.15
N ILE A 72 1.88 40.92 -13.80
CA ILE A 72 1.29 40.50 -12.52
C ILE A 72 1.10 38.98 -12.44
N TYR A 73 0.71 38.34 -13.54
CA TYR A 73 0.35 36.92 -13.57
C TYR A 73 1.48 35.99 -13.06
N PRO A 74 2.75 36.13 -13.49
CA PRO A 74 3.86 35.37 -12.92
C PRO A 74 4.01 35.53 -11.40
N TRP A 75 3.76 36.72 -10.85
CA TRP A 75 3.85 36.96 -9.40
C TRP A 75 2.72 36.27 -8.65
N ILE A 76 1.49 36.29 -9.20
CA ILE A 76 0.36 35.53 -8.63
C ILE A 76 0.67 34.03 -8.69
N GLN A 77 1.15 33.52 -9.82
CA GLN A 77 1.56 32.12 -9.95
C GLN A 77 2.62 31.76 -8.90
N TYR A 78 3.61 32.64 -8.71
CA TYR A 78 4.67 32.45 -7.71
C TYR A 78 4.13 32.41 -6.28
N THR A 79 3.20 33.29 -5.90
CA THR A 79 2.62 33.26 -4.55
C THR A 79 1.82 31.98 -4.30
N PHE A 80 1.06 31.50 -5.28
CA PHE A 80 0.36 30.21 -5.20
C PHE A 80 1.32 29.03 -5.09
N ILE A 81 2.42 29.03 -5.85
CA ILE A 81 3.45 28.00 -5.75
C ILE A 81 4.12 28.07 -4.38
N TRP A 82 4.45 29.27 -3.89
CA TRP A 82 5.06 29.43 -2.57
C TRP A 82 4.15 28.91 -1.45
N ILE A 83 2.85 29.23 -1.50
CA ILE A 83 1.87 28.77 -0.50
C ILE A 83 1.66 27.26 -0.57
N SER A 84 1.65 26.68 -1.76
CA SER A 84 1.45 25.24 -1.97
C SER A 84 2.72 24.41 -1.80
N SER A 85 3.90 25.02 -1.93
CA SER A 85 5.20 24.35 -1.79
C SER A 85 5.45 23.89 -0.35
N LYS A 86 5.01 24.64 0.66
CA LYS A 86 5.17 24.26 2.06
C LYS A 86 4.45 22.95 2.42
N PRO A 87 3.13 22.81 2.18
CA PRO A 87 2.45 21.54 2.45
C PRO A 87 2.94 20.41 1.54
N ALA A 88 3.27 20.70 0.27
CA ALA A 88 3.84 19.70 -0.63
C ALA A 88 5.19 19.17 -0.11
N HIS A 89 6.07 20.04 0.37
CA HIS A 89 7.36 19.67 0.94
C HIS A 89 7.19 18.83 2.22
N LEU A 90 6.27 19.21 3.12
CA LEU A 90 5.97 18.43 4.32
C LEU A 90 5.43 17.03 3.97
N LYS A 91 4.51 16.95 3.01
CA LYS A 91 3.99 15.66 2.52
C LYS A 91 5.09 14.79 1.92
N ASN A 92 5.96 15.37 1.11
CA ASN A 92 7.08 14.65 0.49
C ASN A 92 8.08 14.16 1.55
N LEU A 93 8.42 14.99 2.54
CA LEU A 93 9.25 14.56 3.67
C LEU A 93 8.63 13.40 4.45
N GLN A 94 7.32 13.46 4.72
CA GLN A 94 6.62 12.36 5.40
C GLN A 94 6.64 11.07 4.56
N THR A 95 6.52 11.18 3.25
CA THR A 95 6.57 10.04 2.33
C THR A 95 7.98 9.44 2.28
N LEU A 96 9.00 10.28 2.12
CA LEU A 96 10.41 9.88 2.12
C LEU A 96 10.83 9.21 3.43
N THR A 97 10.40 9.76 4.57
CA THR A 97 10.69 9.15 5.88
C THR A 97 10.01 7.80 6.06
N ALA A 98 8.76 7.66 5.60
CA ALA A 98 8.05 6.38 5.60
C ALA A 98 8.71 5.34 4.69
N GLU A 99 9.11 5.73 3.48
CA GLU A 99 9.84 4.88 2.53
C GLU A 99 11.20 4.46 3.08
N HIS A 100 11.95 5.40 3.65
CA HIS A 100 13.25 5.11 4.25
C HIS A 100 13.13 4.11 5.41
N LYS A 101 12.15 4.30 6.30
CA LYS A 101 11.88 3.36 7.39
C LYS A 101 11.52 1.98 6.84
N ARG A 102 10.68 1.91 5.80
CA ARG A 102 10.31 0.65 5.15
C ARG A 102 11.51 -0.07 4.55
N LEU A 103 12.41 0.66 3.86
CA LEU A 103 13.63 0.10 3.28
C LEU A 103 14.56 -0.48 4.36
N ILE A 104 14.73 0.24 5.48
CA ILE A 104 15.53 -0.25 6.61
C ILE A 104 14.96 -1.57 7.16
N GLU A 105 13.64 -1.64 7.36
CA GLU A 105 13.01 -2.87 7.87
C GLU A 105 13.11 -4.04 6.87
N GLN A 106 13.00 -3.76 5.56
CA GLN A 106 13.22 -4.77 4.52
C GLN A 106 14.66 -5.29 4.53
N GLN A 107 15.64 -4.39 4.65
CA GLN A 107 17.05 -4.77 4.71
C GLN A 107 17.37 -5.60 5.97
N LYS A 108 16.80 -5.24 7.13
CA LYS A 108 16.91 -6.06 8.34
C LYS A 108 16.34 -7.46 8.14
N LEU A 109 15.15 -7.57 7.54
CA LEU A 109 14.53 -8.86 7.28
C LEU A 109 15.35 -9.70 6.31
N GLU A 110 15.93 -9.09 5.29
CA GLU A 110 16.81 -9.76 4.34
C GLU A 110 18.11 -10.24 5.01
N ASN A 111 18.70 -9.42 5.88
CA ASN A 111 19.88 -9.82 6.65
C ASN A 111 19.59 -11.04 7.54
N VAL A 112 18.48 -11.03 8.27
CA VAL A 112 18.04 -12.18 9.09
C VAL A 112 17.84 -13.43 8.22
N ARG A 113 17.20 -13.29 7.05
CA ARG A 113 17.03 -14.41 6.11
C ARG A 113 18.36 -14.95 5.58
N ASN A 114 19.30 -14.07 5.29
CA ASN A 114 20.63 -14.46 4.82
C ASN A 114 21.43 -15.14 5.93
N GLU A 115 21.29 -14.69 7.16
CA GLU A 115 21.91 -15.33 8.34
C GLU A 115 21.34 -16.74 8.56
N GLN A 116 20.01 -16.90 8.55
CA GLN A 116 19.36 -18.21 8.62
C GLN A 116 19.79 -19.16 7.48
N LYS A 117 19.94 -18.64 6.25
CA LYS A 117 20.45 -19.43 5.13
C LYS A 117 21.89 -19.87 5.34
N LYS A 118 22.75 -18.97 5.83
CA LYS A 118 24.14 -19.31 6.16
C LYS A 118 24.22 -20.38 7.25
N GLU A 119 23.39 -20.28 8.29
CA GLU A 119 23.31 -21.30 9.34
C GLU A 119 22.87 -22.66 8.76
N ALA A 120 21.84 -22.69 7.92
CA ALA A 120 21.40 -23.92 7.25
C ALA A 120 22.47 -24.50 6.32
N GLU A 121 23.19 -23.65 5.56
CA GLU A 121 24.30 -24.08 4.71
C GLU A 121 25.44 -24.69 5.54
N LEU A 122 25.79 -24.06 6.67
CA LEU A 122 26.79 -24.59 7.60
C LEU A 122 26.38 -25.94 8.17
N GLU A 123 25.12 -26.10 8.60
CA GLU A 123 24.60 -27.36 9.11
C GLU A 123 24.70 -28.48 8.07
N VAL A 124 24.36 -28.20 6.80
CA VAL A 124 24.49 -29.16 5.69
C VAL A 124 25.96 -29.53 5.45
N ILE A 125 26.87 -28.55 5.48
CA ILE A 125 28.31 -28.79 5.33
C ILE A 125 28.84 -29.64 6.50
N GLU A 126 28.44 -29.36 7.74
CA GLU A 126 28.84 -30.15 8.90
C GLU A 126 28.29 -31.57 8.86
N ARG A 127 27.04 -31.75 8.39
CA ARG A 127 26.46 -33.07 8.16
C ARG A 127 27.23 -33.85 7.11
N ALA A 128 27.54 -33.24 5.97
CA ALA A 128 28.36 -33.87 4.92
C ALA A 128 29.77 -34.23 5.42
N LYS A 129 30.42 -33.36 6.22
CA LYS A 129 31.73 -33.65 6.83
C LYS A 129 31.66 -34.81 7.83
N ARG A 130 30.59 -34.91 8.63
CA ARG A 130 30.37 -36.04 9.54
C ARG A 130 30.16 -37.32 8.77
N ASP A 131 29.31 -37.31 7.75
CA ASP A 131 29.06 -38.47 6.89
C ASP A 131 30.36 -38.94 6.21
N GLN A 132 31.20 -38.02 5.72
CA GLN A 132 32.51 -38.35 5.16
C GLN A 132 33.47 -38.96 6.19
N LYS A 133 33.55 -38.40 7.41
CA LYS A 133 34.38 -38.97 8.49
C LYS A 133 33.92 -40.36 8.90
N VAL A 134 32.61 -40.58 9.01
CA VAL A 134 32.04 -41.91 9.31
C VAL A 134 32.40 -42.90 8.20
N ALA A 135 32.33 -42.48 6.93
CA ALA A 135 32.74 -43.30 5.80
C ALA A 135 34.26 -43.59 5.77
N GLU A 136 35.11 -42.69 6.28
CA GLU A 136 36.56 -42.88 6.36
C GLU A 136 37.00 -43.72 7.58
N GLU A 137 36.31 -43.65 8.72
CA GLU A 137 36.63 -44.43 9.94
C GLU A 137 36.14 -45.89 9.87
N ILE A 138 35.06 -46.18 9.14
CA ILE A 138 34.53 -47.55 8.98
C ILE A 138 35.24 -48.22 7.79
N THR A 139 36.30 -48.98 8.08
CA THR A 139 37.13 -49.67 7.09
C THR A 139 36.61 -51.04 6.66
N ASP A 140 35.52 -51.53 7.27
CA ASP A 140 34.98 -52.87 7.07
C ASP A 140 33.58 -52.77 6.39
N GLU A 141 33.46 -53.32 5.17
CA GLU A 141 32.33 -53.08 4.26
C GLU A 141 30.97 -53.50 4.86
N GLU A 142 30.97 -54.55 5.69
CA GLU A 142 29.77 -55.10 6.35
C GLU A 142 29.23 -54.20 7.48
N THR A 143 30.11 -53.52 8.22
CA THR A 143 29.67 -52.54 9.24
C THR A 143 29.25 -51.23 8.61
N ARG A 144 29.82 -50.87 7.45
CA ARG A 144 29.41 -49.69 6.67
C ARG A 144 27.96 -49.80 6.22
N GLU A 145 27.56 -50.94 5.64
CA GLU A 145 26.17 -51.13 5.20
C GLU A 145 25.17 -51.12 6.38
N LYS A 146 25.51 -51.75 7.51
CA LYS A 146 24.65 -51.72 8.71
C LYS A 146 24.47 -50.31 9.26
N VAL A 147 25.56 -49.56 9.44
CA VAL A 147 25.50 -48.19 9.96
C VAL A 147 24.79 -47.26 8.99
N GLN A 148 25.01 -47.41 7.67
CA GLN A 148 24.30 -46.64 6.66
C GLN A 148 22.79 -46.93 6.66
N SER A 149 22.40 -48.21 6.83
CA SER A 149 21.00 -48.61 6.92
C SER A 149 20.30 -48.07 8.18
N GLU A 150 20.96 -48.07 9.34
CA GLU A 150 20.43 -47.47 10.57
C GLU A 150 20.30 -45.94 10.44
N ILE A 151 21.27 -45.28 9.80
CA ILE A 151 21.22 -43.83 9.53
C ILE A 151 20.08 -43.48 8.56
N ASP A 152 19.86 -44.29 7.53
CA ASP A 152 18.79 -44.07 6.55
C ASP A 152 17.40 -44.39 7.13
N GLU A 153 17.28 -45.36 8.05
CA GLU A 153 16.07 -45.58 8.83
C GLU A 153 15.74 -44.36 9.72
N ILE A 154 16.73 -43.76 10.37
CA ILE A 154 16.56 -42.53 11.17
C ILE A 154 16.16 -41.33 10.27
N ARG A 155 16.60 -41.32 9.01
CA ARG A 155 16.26 -40.26 8.03
C ARG A 155 14.86 -40.45 7.41
N GLN A 156 14.41 -41.68 7.20
CA GLN A 156 13.09 -42.01 6.63
C GLN A 156 11.98 -42.01 7.68
N ASN A 157 12.30 -42.40 8.91
CA ASN A 157 11.47 -42.20 10.08
C ASN A 157 12.11 -41.13 10.97
N PRO A 158 12.00 -39.83 10.61
CA PRO A 158 12.26 -38.80 11.59
C PRO A 158 11.27 -39.04 12.72
N HIS A 159 11.74 -39.56 13.86
CA HIS A 159 11.01 -39.42 15.10
C HIS A 159 10.58 -37.96 15.17
N PRO A 160 9.27 -37.67 15.31
CA PRO A 160 8.81 -36.30 15.32
C PRO A 160 9.59 -35.61 16.43
N SER A 161 10.42 -34.65 16.04
CA SER A 161 10.97 -33.67 16.95
C SER A 161 9.80 -33.19 17.79
N SER A 162 9.95 -33.29 19.11
CA SER A 162 8.96 -32.91 20.12
C SER A 162 8.53 -31.44 20.06
N SER A 163 8.92 -30.68 19.02
CA SER A 163 8.55 -29.30 18.76
C SER A 163 7.23 -29.11 17.98
N ASP A 164 6.74 -30.13 17.26
CA ASP A 164 5.52 -30.04 16.43
C ASP A 164 4.28 -30.71 17.06
N ALA A 165 4.44 -31.46 18.14
CA ALA A 165 3.31 -32.01 18.89
C ALA A 165 2.59 -30.88 19.63
N LEU A 166 1.29 -30.74 19.39
CA LEU A 166 0.43 -29.87 20.19
C LEU A 166 0.41 -30.38 21.64
N SER A 167 0.53 -29.48 22.60
CA SER A 167 0.38 -29.86 24.02
C SER A 167 -1.06 -30.32 24.29
N THR A 168 -1.25 -31.11 25.35
CA THR A 168 -2.57 -31.59 25.76
C THR A 168 -3.56 -30.44 25.95
N GLU A 169 -3.08 -29.32 26.50
CA GLU A 169 -3.86 -28.11 26.74
C GLU A 169 -4.29 -27.43 25.43
N GLN A 170 -3.43 -27.42 24.41
CA GLN A 170 -3.74 -26.88 23.09
C GLN A 170 -4.79 -27.73 22.37
N ILE A 171 -4.74 -29.05 22.53
CA ILE A 171 -5.71 -29.98 21.96
C ILE A 171 -7.09 -29.77 22.60
N GLU A 172 -7.15 -29.58 23.92
CA GLU A 172 -8.41 -29.28 24.61
C GLU A 172 -9.04 -27.96 24.15
N ILE A 173 -8.23 -26.91 23.96
CA ILE A 173 -8.72 -25.64 23.39
C ILE A 173 -9.32 -25.86 21.99
N LEU A 174 -8.61 -26.60 21.12
CA LEU A 174 -9.10 -26.90 19.77
C LEU A 174 -10.41 -27.70 19.78
N LYS A 175 -10.54 -28.65 20.71
CA LYS A 175 -11.75 -29.45 20.90
C LYS A 175 -12.95 -28.57 21.26
N ILE A 176 -12.82 -27.68 22.25
CA ILE A 176 -13.93 -26.79 22.64
C ILE A 176 -14.34 -25.85 21.50
N ILE A 177 -13.36 -25.32 20.75
CA ILE A 177 -13.68 -24.47 19.59
C ILE A 177 -14.40 -25.28 18.51
N ALA A 178 -14.00 -26.54 18.26
CA ALA A 178 -14.64 -27.42 17.29
C ALA A 178 -16.09 -27.75 17.68
N GLU A 179 -16.34 -28.11 18.95
CA GLU A 179 -17.67 -28.39 19.49
C GLU A 179 -18.62 -27.18 19.40
N ASN A 180 -18.09 -25.96 19.44
CA ASN A 180 -18.84 -24.71 19.25
C ASN A 180 -18.93 -24.30 17.76
N ASN A 181 -19.17 -25.26 16.86
CA ASN A 181 -19.26 -25.04 15.40
C ASN A 181 -18.01 -24.34 14.80
N GLY A 182 -16.83 -24.59 15.38
CA GLY A 182 -15.56 -24.03 14.91
C GLY A 182 -15.31 -22.57 15.26
N SER A 183 -16.09 -21.97 16.17
CA SER A 183 -15.83 -20.60 16.64
C SER A 183 -16.41 -20.30 18.03
N ILE A 184 -15.68 -19.54 18.85
CA ILE A 184 -16.10 -19.22 20.22
C ILE A 184 -15.68 -17.79 20.61
N PHE A 185 -16.43 -17.16 21.50
CA PHE A 185 -16.04 -15.87 22.09
C PHE A 185 -15.02 -16.07 23.22
N LYS A 186 -14.09 -15.11 23.37
CA LYS A 186 -13.06 -15.15 24.40
C LYS A 186 -13.62 -15.39 25.81
N ASP A 187 -14.67 -14.67 26.18
CA ASP A 187 -15.27 -14.78 27.52
C ASP A 187 -15.86 -16.17 27.76
N SER A 188 -16.54 -16.74 26.76
CA SER A 188 -17.10 -18.10 26.82
C SER A 188 -16.01 -19.16 26.87
N LEU A 189 -14.90 -18.95 26.17
CA LEU A 189 -13.76 -19.86 26.20
C LEU A 189 -13.07 -19.85 27.57
N ILE A 190 -12.89 -18.66 28.17
CA ILE A 190 -12.33 -18.54 29.53
C ILE A 190 -13.24 -19.22 30.56
N GLN A 191 -14.57 -19.10 30.40
CA GLN A 191 -15.53 -19.78 31.29
C GLN A 191 -15.56 -21.31 31.13
N SER A 192 -15.12 -21.83 29.97
CA SER A 192 -15.13 -23.26 29.68
C SER A 192 -13.95 -24.01 30.33
N PHE A 193 -12.93 -23.28 30.79
CA PHE A 193 -11.74 -23.85 31.41
C PHE A 193 -11.59 -23.39 32.86
N SER A 194 -11.07 -24.27 33.72
CA SER A 194 -10.67 -23.92 35.09
C SER A 194 -9.28 -23.27 35.17
N TRP A 195 -8.68 -22.95 34.02
CA TRP A 195 -7.34 -22.39 33.91
C TRP A 195 -7.34 -20.87 34.11
N GLY A 196 -6.19 -20.31 34.49
CA GLY A 196 -6.03 -18.87 34.56
C GLY A 196 -6.13 -18.22 33.18
N THR A 197 -6.72 -17.02 33.11
CA THR A 197 -6.91 -16.27 31.85
C THR A 197 -5.62 -16.13 31.03
N ILE A 198 -4.50 -15.88 31.71
CA ILE A 198 -3.18 -15.71 31.10
C ILE A 198 -2.70 -17.01 30.43
N THR A 199 -2.97 -18.16 31.05
CA THR A 199 -2.59 -19.48 30.53
C THR A 199 -3.36 -19.80 29.26
N ILE A 200 -4.67 -19.52 29.24
CA ILE A 200 -5.52 -19.72 28.07
C ILE A 200 -5.06 -18.81 26.91
N GLU A 201 -4.77 -17.54 27.21
CA GLU A 201 -4.26 -16.58 26.24
C GLU A 201 -2.93 -17.04 25.63
N TYR A 202 -1.99 -17.51 26.47
CA TYR A 202 -0.70 -18.01 26.00
C TYR A 202 -0.85 -19.17 25.00
N TYR A 203 -1.64 -20.19 25.33
CA TYR A 203 -1.84 -21.34 24.45
C TYR A 203 -2.59 -20.98 23.16
N ILE A 204 -3.56 -20.05 23.24
CA ILE A 204 -4.26 -19.52 22.07
C ILE A 204 -3.33 -18.73 21.16
N GLU A 205 -2.47 -17.89 21.72
CA GLU A 205 -1.51 -17.12 20.94
C GLU A 205 -0.52 -18.03 20.23
N ASP A 206 -0.10 -19.12 20.87
CA ASP A 206 0.71 -20.15 20.21
C ASP A 206 -0.08 -20.90 19.11
N LEU A 207 -1.36 -21.20 19.33
CA LEU A 207 -2.22 -21.79 18.30
C LEU A 207 -2.44 -20.84 17.10
N ILE A 208 -2.50 -19.54 17.34
CA ILE A 208 -2.57 -18.50 16.30
C ILE A 208 -1.25 -18.43 15.55
N SER A 209 -0.11 -18.44 16.24
CA SER A 209 1.23 -18.42 15.65
C SER A 209 1.43 -19.62 14.70
N ARG A 210 0.96 -20.79 15.12
CA ARG A 210 1.00 -22.06 14.36
C ARG A 210 -0.10 -22.20 13.31
N LYS A 211 -0.94 -21.16 13.15
CA LYS A 211 -2.03 -21.04 12.17
C LYS A 211 -3.17 -22.05 12.35
N TYR A 212 -3.43 -22.55 13.55
CA TYR A 212 -4.58 -23.41 13.83
C TYR A 212 -5.86 -22.60 14.13
N VAL A 213 -5.70 -21.41 14.75
CA VAL A 213 -6.78 -20.52 15.16
C VAL A 213 -6.54 -19.11 14.60
N VAL A 214 -7.61 -18.35 14.35
CA VAL A 214 -7.58 -16.91 14.02
C VAL A 214 -8.47 -16.15 14.99
N SER A 215 -8.02 -14.96 15.41
CA SER A 215 -8.79 -14.04 16.23
C SER A 215 -9.37 -12.90 15.38
N ASP A 216 -10.66 -12.63 15.56
CA ASP A 216 -11.38 -11.50 14.98
C ASP A 216 -11.86 -10.58 16.10
N GLN A 217 -11.51 -9.29 16.03
CA GLN A 217 -12.04 -8.27 16.94
C GLN A 217 -13.19 -7.51 16.27
N ARG A 218 -14.38 -7.53 16.88
CA ARG A 218 -15.52 -6.70 16.45
C ARG A 218 -15.65 -5.49 17.38
N SER A 219 -15.76 -4.29 16.82
CA SER A 219 -15.82 -2.99 17.53
C SER A 219 -16.86 -2.86 18.65
N ALA A 220 -17.82 -3.79 18.78
CA ALA A 220 -18.84 -3.78 19.82
C ALA A 220 -19.09 -5.16 20.48
N GLY A 221 -18.31 -6.21 20.15
CA GLY A 221 -18.67 -7.61 20.46
C GLY A 221 -17.57 -8.50 21.00
N GLY A 222 -16.46 -7.94 21.49
CA GLY A 222 -15.35 -8.71 22.04
C GLY A 222 -14.49 -9.44 21.01
N THR A 223 -13.56 -10.28 21.49
CA THR A 223 -12.67 -11.09 20.65
C THR A 223 -13.31 -12.46 20.37
N ARG A 224 -13.39 -12.85 19.10
CA ARG A 224 -13.86 -14.17 18.67
C ARG A 224 -12.70 -14.98 18.12
N PHE A 225 -12.59 -16.23 18.53
CA PHE A 225 -11.63 -17.20 17.98
C PHE A 225 -12.34 -18.14 17.02
N SER A 226 -11.71 -18.43 15.88
CA SER A 226 -12.24 -19.35 14.86
C SER A 226 -11.16 -20.28 14.32
N LEU A 227 -11.53 -21.52 13.97
CA LEU A 227 -10.60 -22.48 13.38
C LEU A 227 -10.26 -22.10 11.94
N THR A 228 -8.97 -22.15 11.62
CA THR A 228 -8.49 -22.02 10.23
C THR A 228 -8.72 -23.31 9.44
N THR A 229 -8.41 -23.32 8.15
CA THR A 229 -8.39 -24.56 7.34
C THR A 229 -7.48 -25.64 7.94
N LYS A 230 -6.35 -25.23 8.53
CA LYS A 230 -5.42 -26.15 9.21
C LYS A 230 -6.02 -26.67 10.52
N GLY A 231 -6.64 -25.79 11.31
CA GLY A 231 -7.36 -26.17 12.54
C GLY A 231 -8.52 -27.11 12.31
N LYS A 232 -9.34 -26.86 11.27
CA LYS A 232 -10.47 -27.72 10.90
C LYS A 232 -10.02 -29.10 10.45
N LYS A 233 -8.96 -29.18 9.63
CA LYS A 233 -8.39 -30.46 9.21
C LYS A 233 -7.92 -31.27 10.41
N TYR A 234 -7.17 -30.63 11.32
CA TYR A 234 -6.69 -31.29 12.53
C TYR A 234 -7.84 -31.76 13.43
N ALA A 235 -8.88 -30.94 13.61
CA ALA A 235 -10.05 -31.32 14.40
C ALA A 235 -10.81 -32.53 13.83
N ILE A 236 -10.88 -32.65 12.49
CA ILE A 236 -11.47 -33.81 11.81
C ILE A 236 -10.58 -35.05 11.97
N ASP A 237 -9.27 -34.90 11.78
CA ASP A 237 -8.29 -35.99 11.92
C ASP A 237 -8.28 -36.56 13.36
N CYS A 238 -8.59 -35.72 14.36
CA CYS A 238 -8.70 -36.11 15.77
C CYS A 238 -10.13 -36.50 16.22
N GLY A 239 -11.15 -36.38 15.37
CA GLY A 239 -12.53 -36.77 15.68
C GLY A 239 -13.27 -35.84 16.64
N PHE A 240 -12.96 -34.54 16.64
CA PHE A 240 -13.63 -33.53 17.48
C PHE A 240 -14.90 -32.93 16.85
N ALA A 241 -15.16 -33.22 15.57
CA ALA A 241 -16.28 -32.67 14.78
C ALA A 241 -16.95 -33.77 13.93
#